data_AF-A0A2S0JYX6-F1
#
_entry.id   AF-A0A2S0JYX6-F1
#
_cell.length_a   1.000
_cell.length_b   1.000
_cell.length_c   1.000
_cell.angle_alpha   90.00
_cell.angle_beta   90.00
_cell.angle_gamma   90.00
#
_symmetry.space_group_name_H-M   'P 1'
#
loop_
_entity.id
_entity.type
_entity.pdbx_description
1 polymer ?
#
loop_
_entity_poly.entity_id
_entity_poly.type
_entity_poly.pdbx_seq_one_letter_code
_entity_poly.pdbx_strand_id
1 'polypeptide(L)'
;MEKCSEGRATYFVWDGNTILHEYFSQDVENSVENASEAEAEIADNLVTWVFNDGFVPSAKITSEGNYSIISDYLGTPVEAYDEQGHKVWSAELDVYGRVNEFTGEKDFIPFRYQGQYEDVEIGLYYNRFRYYDPEQGKYTHVDPIGLAGGNLRCMVCK
;
A
#
# COMPACT_ATOMS: atom_id res chain seq x y z
N MET A 1 7.79 9.72 -5.93
CA MET A 1 8.15 9.96 -4.51
C MET A 1 9.00 8.78 -4.09
N GLU A 2 10.10 8.98 -3.35
CA GLU A 2 10.98 7.90 -2.93
C GLU A 2 10.89 7.68 -1.42
N LYS A 3 10.97 6.42 -0.99
CA LYS A 3 11.09 6.01 0.41
C LYS A 3 12.32 5.11 0.52
N CYS A 4 13.29 5.48 1.34
CA CYS A 4 14.46 4.63 1.61
C CYS A 4 14.32 4.00 3.00
N SER A 5 14.46 2.69 3.09
CA SER A 5 14.51 1.97 4.35
C SER A 5 15.46 0.78 4.29
N GLU A 6 16.30 0.62 5.31
CA GLU A 6 17.27 -0.49 5.47
C GLU A 6 18.05 -0.88 4.18
N GLY A 7 18.47 0.09 3.37
CA GLY A 7 19.22 -0.17 2.11
C GLY A 7 18.35 -0.51 0.89
N ARG A 8 17.02 -0.46 1.03
CA ARG A 8 16.07 -0.60 -0.08
C ARG A 8 15.38 0.72 -0.34
N ALA A 9 15.48 1.21 -1.57
CA ALA A 9 14.74 2.38 -2.03
C ALA A 9 13.47 1.94 -2.75
N THR A 10 12.30 2.30 -2.23
CA THR A 10 11.00 2.11 -2.89
C THR A 10 10.61 3.39 -3.61
N TYR A 11 10.28 3.28 -4.88
CA TYR A 11 9.85 4.39 -5.71
C TYR A 11 8.37 4.24 -6.04
N PHE A 12 7.64 5.34 -5.87
CA PHE A 12 6.20 5.41 -6.13
C PHE A 12 5.91 6.39 -7.26
N VAL A 13 5.18 5.91 -8.27
CA VAL A 13 4.56 6.71 -9.33
C VAL A 13 3.08 6.84 -8.99
N TRP A 14 2.55 8.06 -9.05
CA TRP A 14 1.18 8.37 -8.66
C TRP A 14 0.36 8.84 -9.85
N ASP A 15 -0.88 8.40 -9.94
CA ASP A 15 -1.90 8.97 -10.81
C ASP A 15 -2.94 9.70 -9.95
N GLY A 16 -2.86 11.03 -9.95
CA GLY A 16 -3.66 11.88 -9.06
C GLY A 16 -3.41 11.56 -7.58
N ASN A 17 -4.32 10.79 -6.98
CA ASN A 17 -4.32 10.43 -5.56
C ASN A 17 -4.14 8.91 -5.33
N THR A 18 -3.99 8.10 -6.37
CA THR A 18 -3.74 6.65 -6.30
C THR A 18 -2.31 6.33 -6.71
N ILE A 19 -1.73 5.29 -6.09
CA ILE A 19 -0.43 4.77 -6.52
C ILE A 19 -0.65 4.03 -7.84
N LEU A 20 0.05 4.41 -8.89
CA LEU A 20 -0.01 3.73 -10.18
C LEU A 20 1.04 2.63 -10.28
N HIS A 21 2.29 2.98 -9.94
CA HIS A 21 3.40 2.04 -9.96
C HIS A 21 4.22 2.08 -8.68
N GLU A 22 4.76 0.93 -8.33
CA GLU A 22 5.75 0.74 -7.28
C GLU A 22 6.89 -0.10 -7.84
N TYR A 23 8.13 0.29 -7.57
CA TYR A 23 9.31 -0.49 -7.91
C TYR A 23 10.41 -0.24 -6.88
N PHE A 24 11.38 -1.14 -6.78
CA PHE A 24 12.40 -1.10 -5.74
C PHE A 24 13.79 -1.09 -6.36
N SER A 25 14.72 -0.28 -5.84
CA SER A 25 16.14 -0.50 -6.10
C SER A 25 16.67 -1.37 -4.97
N GLN A 26 17.31 -2.49 -5.31
CA GLN A 26 18.27 -3.11 -4.40
C GLN A 26 19.55 -2.26 -4.41
N ASP A 27 20.26 -2.19 -3.29
CA ASP A 27 21.55 -1.51 -3.19
C ASP A 27 22.49 -2.02 -4.28
N VAL A 28 22.60 -1.27 -5.37
CA VAL A 28 23.61 -1.51 -6.37
C VAL A 28 24.84 -0.71 -5.97
N GLU A 29 25.64 -1.27 -5.05
CA GLU A 29 27.02 -0.80 -4.84
C GLU A 29 27.90 -0.97 -6.09
N ASN A 30 27.39 -1.42 -7.25
CA ASN A 30 28.18 -1.69 -8.46
C ASN A 30 27.43 -1.52 -9.81
N SER A 31 26.80 -0.37 -10.11
CA SER A 31 26.28 -0.16 -11.48
C SER A 31 26.34 1.30 -11.95
N VAL A 32 27.57 1.84 -12.05
CA VAL A 32 27.79 3.09 -12.80
C VAL A 32 27.98 2.80 -14.31
N GLU A 33 27.88 1.56 -14.80
CA GLU A 33 28.26 1.24 -16.19
C GLU A 33 27.16 0.75 -17.16
N ASN A 34 25.96 0.33 -16.75
CA ASN A 34 24.96 -0.18 -17.72
C ASN A 34 23.51 0.27 -17.44
N ALA A 35 23.08 1.34 -18.10
CA ALA A 35 21.70 1.84 -18.03
C ALA A 35 20.65 0.80 -18.51
N SER A 36 21.02 -0.08 -19.45
CA SER A 36 20.13 -1.13 -19.98
C SER A 36 19.83 -2.25 -18.97
N GLU A 37 20.75 -2.53 -18.05
CA GLU A 37 20.55 -3.53 -17.00
C GLU A 37 19.66 -2.95 -15.90
N ALA A 38 19.82 -1.66 -15.57
CA ALA A 38 18.95 -0.96 -14.63
C ALA A 38 17.48 -0.88 -15.12
N GLU A 39 17.25 -0.65 -16.42
CA GLU A 39 15.89 -0.66 -17.00
C GLU A 39 15.25 -2.06 -16.97
N ALA A 40 16.04 -3.12 -17.14
CA ALA A 40 15.56 -4.50 -17.03
C ALA A 40 15.22 -4.88 -15.58
N GLU A 41 16.07 -4.50 -14.62
CA GLU A 41 15.81 -4.71 -13.18
C GLU A 41 14.55 -3.99 -12.71
N ILE A 42 14.30 -2.76 -13.18
CA ILE A 42 13.06 -2.03 -12.92
C ILE A 42 11.86 -2.78 -13.50
N ALA A 43 11.95 -3.27 -14.74
CA ALA A 43 10.86 -4.00 -15.36
C ALA A 43 10.50 -5.29 -14.59
N ASP A 44 11.50 -5.99 -14.06
CA ASP A 44 11.31 -7.24 -13.33
C ASP A 44 10.70 -7.03 -11.94
N ASN A 45 10.91 -5.88 -11.30
CA ASN A 45 10.33 -5.58 -9.98
C ASN A 45 9.21 -4.53 -10.00
N LEU A 46 8.76 -4.14 -11.19
CA LEU A 46 7.65 -3.21 -11.38
C LEU A 46 6.33 -3.86 -10.96
N VAL A 47 5.66 -3.22 -10.02
CA VAL A 47 4.28 -3.52 -9.63
C VAL A 47 3.40 -2.39 -10.14
N THR A 48 2.38 -2.74 -10.91
CA THR A 48 1.34 -1.82 -11.37
C THR A 48 0.03 -2.11 -10.65
N TRP A 49 -0.55 -1.08 -10.07
CA TRP A 49 -1.79 -1.17 -9.32
C TRP A 49 -2.93 -0.57 -10.12
N VAL A 50 -4.02 -1.32 -10.26
CA VAL A 50 -5.23 -0.87 -10.97
C VAL A 50 -6.32 -0.59 -9.96
N PHE A 51 -6.94 0.58 -10.05
CA PHE A 51 -8.00 1.03 -9.16
C PHE A 51 -9.30 1.27 -9.92
N ASN A 52 -10.42 1.05 -9.24
CA ASN A 52 -11.72 1.57 -9.66
C ASN A 52 -11.88 3.06 -9.25
N ASP A 53 -12.97 3.71 -9.69
CA ASP A 53 -13.30 5.14 -9.50
C ASP A 53 -13.48 5.62 -8.03
N GLY A 54 -12.90 4.93 -7.04
CA GLY A 54 -12.99 5.27 -5.63
C GLY A 54 -11.85 4.71 -4.79
N PHE A 55 -10.59 4.74 -5.24
CA PHE A 55 -9.43 4.27 -4.43
C PHE A 55 -9.53 2.79 -3.99
N VAL A 56 -10.29 1.99 -4.72
CA VAL A 56 -10.45 0.55 -4.44
C VAL A 56 -9.53 -0.23 -5.37
N PRO A 57 -8.51 -0.93 -4.83
CA PRO A 57 -7.62 -1.74 -5.65
C PRO A 57 -8.42 -2.89 -6.27
N SER A 58 -8.20 -3.12 -7.56
CA SER A 58 -8.95 -4.08 -8.38
C SER A 58 -8.03 -5.10 -9.06
N ALA A 59 -6.80 -4.71 -9.38
CA ALA A 59 -5.79 -5.64 -9.86
C ALA A 59 -4.38 -5.24 -9.45
N LYS A 60 -3.51 -6.24 -9.37
CA LYS A 60 -2.06 -6.12 -9.23
C LYS A 60 -1.43 -6.78 -10.45
N ILE A 61 -0.57 -6.05 -11.15
CA ILE A 61 0.15 -6.55 -12.33
C ILE A 61 1.64 -6.50 -12.00
N THR A 62 2.30 -7.64 -12.11
CA THR A 62 3.75 -7.78 -11.93
C THR A 62 4.37 -8.46 -13.16
N SER A 63 5.70 -8.52 -13.21
CA SER A 63 6.44 -9.34 -14.17
C SER A 63 6.12 -10.82 -14.07
N GLU A 64 5.81 -11.30 -12.85
CA GLU A 64 5.50 -12.70 -12.56
C GLU A 64 4.06 -13.11 -12.94
N GLY A 65 3.13 -12.16 -12.97
CA GLY A 65 1.75 -12.43 -13.37
C GLY A 65 0.74 -11.33 -13.02
N ASN A 66 -0.51 -11.59 -13.38
CA ASN A 66 -1.63 -10.71 -13.09
C ASN A 66 -2.53 -11.28 -11.99
N TYR A 67 -2.93 -10.43 -11.04
CA TYR A 67 -3.77 -10.82 -9.92
C TYR A 67 -5.01 -9.96 -9.84
N SER A 68 -6.16 -10.60 -9.70
CA SER A 68 -7.45 -9.93 -9.49
C SER A 68 -7.72 -9.77 -8.00
N ILE A 69 -8.07 -8.56 -7.56
CA ILE A 69 -8.33 -8.23 -6.17
C ILE A 69 -9.83 -8.07 -5.97
N ILE A 70 -10.38 -8.81 -5.01
CA ILE A 70 -11.78 -8.70 -4.59
C ILE A 70 -11.82 -7.87 -3.33
N SER A 71 -12.61 -6.81 -3.38
CA SER A 71 -12.82 -5.89 -2.26
C SER A 71 -14.23 -6.01 -1.71
N ASP A 72 -14.41 -5.70 -0.43
CA ASP A 72 -15.71 -5.62 0.22
C ASP A 72 -16.54 -4.39 -0.25
N TYR A 73 -17.72 -4.21 0.34
CA TYR A 73 -18.59 -3.07 0.02
C TYR A 73 -18.04 -1.70 0.46
N LEU A 74 -17.04 -1.67 1.34
CA LEU A 74 -16.32 -0.46 1.78
C LEU A 74 -15.09 -0.17 0.90
N GLY A 75 -14.72 -1.08 0.00
CA GLY A 75 -13.54 -0.97 -0.85
C GLY A 75 -12.26 -1.52 -0.20
N THR A 76 -12.40 -2.32 0.84
CA THR A 76 -11.30 -3.00 1.55
C THR A 76 -10.95 -4.29 0.80
N PRO A 77 -9.69 -4.53 0.39
CA PRO A 77 -9.30 -5.76 -0.28
C PRO A 77 -9.37 -6.94 0.70
N VAL A 78 -10.13 -7.97 0.34
CA VAL A 78 -10.36 -9.17 1.17
C VAL A 78 -9.67 -10.40 0.61
N GLU A 79 -9.65 -10.56 -0.72
CA GLU A 79 -9.08 -11.73 -1.38
C GLU A 79 -8.39 -11.34 -2.69
N ALA A 80 -7.41 -12.13 -3.11
CA ALA A 80 -6.81 -12.02 -4.43
C ALA A 80 -6.57 -13.38 -5.09
N TYR A 81 -6.70 -13.38 -6.41
CA TYR A 81 -6.65 -14.58 -7.24
C TYR A 81 -5.63 -14.43 -8.36
N ASP A 82 -4.93 -15.52 -8.67
CA ASP A 82 -4.07 -15.60 -9.85
C ASP A 82 -4.86 -15.73 -11.16
N GLU A 83 -4.16 -15.75 -12.29
CA GLU A 83 -4.74 -15.91 -13.63
C GLU A 83 -5.48 -17.25 -13.83
N GLN A 84 -5.18 -18.25 -13.01
CA GLN A 84 -5.78 -19.58 -13.04
C GLN A 84 -7.01 -19.66 -12.13
N GLY A 85 -7.30 -18.62 -11.34
CA GLY A 85 -8.40 -18.57 -10.39
C GLY A 85 -8.09 -19.20 -9.03
N HIS A 86 -6.83 -19.48 -8.71
CA HIS A 86 -6.45 -19.91 -7.38
C HIS A 86 -6.30 -18.72 -6.44
N LYS A 87 -6.78 -18.88 -5.20
CA LYS A 87 -6.61 -17.87 -4.16
C LYS A 87 -5.16 -17.83 -3.70
N VAL A 88 -4.49 -16.71 -3.94
CA VAL A 88 -3.08 -16.50 -3.57
C VAL A 88 -2.92 -15.67 -2.31
N TRP A 89 -3.93 -14.85 -1.99
CA TRP A 89 -3.90 -13.96 -0.85
C TRP A 89 -5.30 -13.75 -0.28
N SER A 90 -5.40 -13.61 1.04
CA SER A 90 -6.60 -13.10 1.69
C SER A 90 -6.26 -12.41 3.02
N ALA A 91 -7.05 -11.41 3.38
CA ALA A 91 -6.91 -10.70 4.65
C ALA A 91 -8.28 -10.49 5.30
N GLU A 92 -8.34 -10.74 6.60
CA GLU A 92 -9.50 -10.38 7.42
C GLU A 92 -9.09 -9.25 8.39
N LEU A 93 -9.76 -8.12 8.28
CA LEU A 93 -9.49 -6.92 9.07
C LEU A 93 -10.54 -6.74 10.16
N ASP A 94 -10.12 -6.27 11.34
CA ASP A 94 -11.03 -5.88 12.40
C ASP A 94 -11.71 -4.52 12.10
N VAL A 95 -12.63 -4.12 12.98
CA VAL A 95 -13.36 -2.84 12.85
C VAL A 95 -12.47 -1.60 12.87
N TYR A 96 -11.22 -1.72 13.31
CA TYR A 96 -10.22 -0.65 13.33
C TYR A 96 -9.18 -0.79 12.20
N GLY A 97 -9.28 -1.83 11.37
CA GLY A 97 -8.38 -2.08 10.24
C GLY A 97 -7.13 -2.86 10.61
N ARG A 98 -7.02 -3.37 11.85
CA ARG A 98 -5.95 -4.31 12.18
C ARG A 98 -6.21 -5.62 11.49
N VAL A 99 -5.15 -6.29 11.09
CA VAL A 99 -5.31 -7.59 10.47
C VAL A 99 -5.43 -8.66 11.54
N ASN A 100 -6.54 -9.41 11.49
CA ASN A 100 -6.77 -10.57 12.35
C ASN A 100 -6.07 -11.80 11.77
N GLU A 101 -6.32 -12.09 10.49
CA GLU A 101 -5.79 -13.26 9.80
C GLU A 101 -5.34 -12.91 8.38
N PHE A 102 -4.26 -13.57 7.94
CA PHE A 102 -3.75 -13.52 6.57
C PHE A 102 -3.56 -14.92 6.02
N THR A 103 -3.83 -15.08 4.72
CA THR A 103 -3.32 -16.19 3.92
C THR A 103 -2.40 -15.61 2.85
N GLY A 104 -1.21 -16.20 2.69
CA GLY A 104 -0.19 -15.72 1.75
C GLY A 104 0.78 -14.71 2.38
N GLU A 105 1.50 -13.97 1.54
CA GLU A 105 2.46 -12.96 1.98
C GLU A 105 1.73 -11.67 2.40
N LYS A 106 2.03 -11.17 3.60
CA LYS A 106 1.38 -9.98 4.18
C LYS A 106 1.49 -8.75 3.28
N ASP A 107 2.66 -8.58 2.67
CA ASP A 107 3.02 -7.39 1.89
C ASP A 107 2.61 -7.53 0.42
N PHE A 108 1.95 -8.64 0.06
CA PHE A 108 1.48 -8.87 -1.29
C PHE A 108 0.49 -7.80 -1.74
N ILE A 109 -0.41 -7.36 -0.85
CA ILE A 109 -1.33 -6.24 -1.06
C ILE A 109 -1.20 -5.29 0.15
N PRO A 110 -0.53 -4.14 -0.01
CA PRO A 110 -0.29 -3.19 1.08
C PRO A 110 -1.51 -2.29 1.37
N PHE A 111 -2.64 -2.48 0.68
CA PHE A 111 -3.84 -1.66 0.90
C PHE A 111 -4.69 -2.18 2.04
N ARG A 112 -5.24 -1.27 2.84
CA ARG A 112 -6.16 -1.58 3.95
C ARG A 112 -7.52 -0.98 3.62
N TYR A 113 -8.08 -0.11 4.46
CA TYR A 113 -9.29 0.62 4.05
C TYR A 113 -9.03 1.52 2.83
N GLN A 114 -10.11 1.98 2.20
CA GLN A 114 -10.07 2.84 1.02
C GLN A 114 -9.03 3.98 1.15
N GLY A 115 -8.02 3.97 0.25
CA GLY A 115 -6.94 4.95 0.23
C GLY A 115 -5.91 4.85 1.37
N GLN A 116 -5.90 3.77 2.14
CA GLN A 116 -4.88 3.47 3.13
C GLN A 116 -3.82 2.53 2.55
N TYR A 117 -2.57 2.92 2.71
CA TYR A 117 -1.39 2.14 2.39
C TYR A 117 -0.67 1.76 3.69
N GLU A 118 -0.47 0.48 3.97
CA GLU A 118 0.30 0.04 5.14
C GLU A 118 1.79 0.31 4.91
N ASP A 119 2.35 1.05 5.84
CA ASP A 119 3.79 1.13 6.00
C ASP A 119 4.22 0.07 7.03
N VAL A 120 4.72 -1.04 6.51
CA VAL A 120 5.07 -2.25 7.29
C VAL A 120 6.19 -1.98 8.30
N GLU A 121 7.07 -1.03 8.03
CA GLU A 121 8.23 -0.73 8.89
C GLU A 121 7.82 -0.06 10.20
N ILE A 122 6.81 0.82 10.13
CA ILE A 122 6.29 1.56 11.28
C ILE A 122 4.96 1.00 11.80
N GLY A 123 4.34 0.07 11.06
CA GLY A 123 3.03 -0.52 11.39
C GLY A 123 1.86 0.48 11.32
N LEU A 124 2.06 1.63 10.66
CA LEU A 124 1.06 2.68 10.50
C LEU A 124 0.50 2.69 9.09
N TYR A 125 -0.74 3.16 8.95
CA TYR A 125 -1.39 3.24 7.65
C TYR A 125 -1.34 4.68 7.13
N TYR A 126 -0.61 4.87 6.04
CA TYR A 126 -0.55 6.13 5.34
C TYR A 126 -1.86 6.39 4.59
N ASN A 127 -2.51 7.51 4.91
CA ASN A 127 -3.69 8.01 4.23
C ASN A 127 -3.39 9.45 3.78
N ARG A 128 -2.82 9.59 2.58
CA ARG A 128 -2.50 10.86 1.86
C ARG A 128 -1.71 11.92 2.64
N PHE A 129 -2.28 12.49 3.69
CA PHE A 129 -1.65 13.55 4.50
C PHE A 129 -1.50 13.17 5.97
N ARG A 130 -1.97 11.99 6.37
CA ARG A 130 -1.96 11.54 7.77
C ARG A 130 -1.61 10.07 7.87
N TYR A 131 -0.99 9.72 8.99
CA TYR A 131 -0.83 8.32 9.38
C TYR A 131 -1.94 7.94 10.37
N TYR A 132 -2.55 6.80 10.14
CA TYR A 132 -3.50 6.15 11.02
C TYR A 132 -2.81 5.05 11.80
N ASP A 133 -3.02 5.05 13.10
CA ASP A 133 -2.53 4.02 14.01
C ASP A 133 -3.66 3.00 14.22
N PRO A 134 -3.53 1.78 13.66
CA PRO A 134 -4.53 0.73 13.85
C PRO A 134 -4.52 0.17 15.28
N GLU A 135 -3.42 0.32 16.02
CA GLU A 135 -3.38 -0.07 17.43
C GLU A 135 -4.24 0.86 18.29
N GLN A 136 -4.13 2.16 18.07
CA GLN A 136 -4.91 3.13 18.86
C GLN A 136 -6.27 3.47 18.23
N GLY A 137 -6.54 3.02 17.00
CA GLY A 137 -7.77 3.30 16.27
C GLY A 137 -7.93 4.78 15.93
N LYS A 138 -6.83 5.52 15.75
CA LYS A 138 -6.86 6.99 15.57
C LYS A 138 -5.74 7.49 14.66
N TYR A 139 -5.94 8.68 14.08
CA TYR A 139 -4.88 9.38 13.36
C TYR A 139 -3.81 9.91 14.33
N THR A 140 -2.54 9.80 13.93
CA THR A 140 -1.40 10.30 14.70
C THR A 140 -1.25 11.82 14.59
N HIS A 141 -1.83 12.41 13.55
CA HIS A 141 -1.74 13.85 13.26
C HIS A 141 -3.11 14.53 13.36
N VAL A 142 -3.10 15.77 13.87
CA VAL A 142 -4.28 16.65 13.93
C VAL A 142 -4.72 17.01 12.50
N ASP A 143 -6.03 17.08 12.26
CA ASP A 143 -6.58 17.41 10.95
C ASP A 143 -6.13 18.83 10.49
N PRO A 144 -5.54 18.97 9.29
CA PRO A 144 -5.18 20.27 8.73
C PRO A 144 -6.35 21.26 8.61
N ILE A 145 -7.60 20.77 8.52
CA ILE A 145 -8.80 21.63 8.45
C ILE A 145 -9.23 22.16 9.83
N GLY A 146 -8.59 21.69 10.90
CA GLY A 146 -8.85 22.11 12.27
C GLY A 146 -10.32 21.94 12.68
N LEU A 147 -10.86 22.96 13.36
CA LEU A 147 -12.23 22.98 13.88
C LEU A 147 -13.32 23.01 12.80
N ALA A 148 -12.98 23.30 11.54
CA ALA A 148 -13.95 23.34 10.44
C ALA A 148 -14.41 21.93 10.01
N GLY A 149 -13.73 20.88 10.45
CA GLY A 149 -14.03 19.47 10.16
C GLY A 149 -15.10 18.82 11.01
N GLY A 150 -15.72 19.56 11.93
CA GLY A 150 -16.89 19.09 12.67
C GLY A 150 -16.65 18.02 13.74
N ASN A 151 -15.44 17.47 13.92
CA ASN A 151 -15.16 16.53 15.01
C ASN A 151 -13.80 16.79 15.69
N LEU A 152 -13.87 17.45 16.84
CA LEU A 152 -12.85 17.43 17.89
C LEU A 152 -12.89 16.08 18.62
N ARG A 153 -11.88 15.23 18.46
CA ARG A 153 -11.23 14.50 19.58
C ARG A 153 -10.17 13.52 19.11
N CYS A 154 -8.91 13.89 19.32
CA CYS A 154 -7.97 13.05 20.06
C CYS A 154 -6.93 13.96 20.70
N MET A 155 -7.30 14.53 21.84
CA MET A 155 -6.37 15.07 22.81
C MET A 155 -6.21 14.00 23.89
N VAL A 156 -5.09 13.26 23.85
CA VAL A 156 -4.53 12.62 25.06
C VAL A 156 -3.02 12.80 24.98
N CYS A 157 -2.55 13.91 25.53
CA CYS A 157 -1.24 13.97 26.17
C CYS A 157 -1.52 14.02 27.67
N LYS A 158 -1.07 13.00 28.40
CA LYS A 158 -0.55 13.18 29.75
C LYS A 158 0.88 12.67 29.75
#